data_AF-A0AAP3M2N7-F1
#
_entry.id   AF-A0AAP3M2N7-F1
#
_cell.length_a   1.000
_cell.length_b   1.000
_cell.length_c   1.000
_cell.angle_alpha   90.00
_cell.angle_beta   90.00
_cell.angle_gamma   90.00
#
_symmetry.space_group_name_H-M   'P 1'
#
loop_
_entity.id
_entity.type
_entity.pdbx_description
1 polymer ?
#
loop_
_entity_poly.entity_id
_entity_poly.type
_entity_poly.pdbx_seq_one_letter_code
_entity_poly.pdbx_strand_id
1 'polypeptide(L)' 'MDFSQAFNLLMFQTVSYCYNVGVYDKAKVATFVELHQITKEQYKELVGDDYVESNQAPIIR' A
#
# COMPACT_ATOMS: atom_id res chain seq x y z
N MET A 1 8.96 4.59 -19.76
CA MET A 1 8.30 4.34 -18.47
C MET A 1 7.70 5.66 -18.04
N ASP A 2 6.40 5.69 -17.76
CA ASP A 2 5.72 6.88 -17.24
C ASP A 2 6.18 7.14 -15.79
N PHE A 3 6.25 8.41 -15.39
CA PHE A 3 6.65 8.80 -14.03
C PHE A 3 5.77 8.13 -12.98
N SER A 4 4.46 8.03 -13.24
CA SER A 4 3.51 7.35 -12.35
C SER A 4 3.86 5.87 -12.15
N GLN A 5 4.22 5.17 -13.23
CA GLN A 5 4.62 3.76 -13.16
C GLN A 5 5.96 3.58 -12.43
N ALA A 6 6.93 4.46 -12.69
CA ALA A 6 8.23 4.42 -12.02
C ALA A 6 8.08 4.68 -10.51
N PHE A 7 7.23 5.64 -10.14
CA PHE A 7 6.94 5.97 -8.75
C PHE A 7 6.23 4.81 -8.04
N ASN A 8 5.20 4.22 -8.66
CA ASN A 8 4.50 3.06 -8.09
C ASN A 8 5.46 1.88 -7.85
N LEU A 9 6.34 1.57 -8.80
CA LEU A 9 7.32 0.49 -8.66
C LEU A 9 8.29 0.75 -7.49
N LEU A 10 8.82 1.98 -7.39
CA LEU A 10 9.71 2.37 -6.29
C LEU A 10 9.00 2.26 -4.93
N MET A 11 7.75 2.70 -4.85
CA MET A 11 6.94 2.62 -3.64
C MET A 11 6.68 1.16 -3.27
N PHE A 12 6.30 0.32 -4.22
CA PHE A 12 6.05 -1.09 -3.95
C PHE A 12 7.30 -1.82 -3.43
N GLN A 13 8.48 -1.56 -4.02
CA GLN A 13 9.74 -2.13 -3.55
C GLN A 13 10.08 -1.68 -2.12
N THR A 14 9.90 -0.40 -1.82
CA THR A 14 10.19 0.16 -0.49
C THR A 14 9.25 -0.42 0.57
N VAL A 15 7.95 -0.44 0.28
CA VAL A 15 6.93 -0.99 1.19
C VAL A 15 7.15 -2.48 1.41
N SER A 16 7.47 -3.24 0.34
CA SER A 16 7.78 -4.66 0.42
C SER A 16 8.99 -4.94 1.30
N TYR A 17 10.07 -4.18 1.14
CA TYR A 17 11.25 -4.29 2.00
C TYR A 17 10.88 -4.04 3.46
N CYS A 18 10.23 -2.92 3.76
CA CYS A 18 9.84 -2.54 5.13
C CYS A 18 8.91 -3.58 5.77
N TYR A 19 7.98 -4.18 5.01
CA TYR A 19 7.12 -5.24 5.52
C TYR A 19 7.92 -6.52 5.81
N ASN A 20 8.78 -6.95 4.88
CA ASN A 20 9.57 -8.17 5.02
C ASN A 20 10.58 -8.12 6.18
N VAL A 21 11.11 -6.94 6.50
CA VAL A 21 11.99 -6.77 7.68
C VAL A 21 11.23 -6.51 8.99
N GLY A 22 9.89 -6.53 8.95
CA GLY A 22 9.03 -6.36 10.13
C GLY A 22 8.88 -4.90 10.61
N VAL A 23 9.29 -3.91 9.81
CA VAL A 23 9.11 -2.49 10.12
C VAL A 23 7.66 -2.06 9.88
N TYR A 24 7.03 -2.59 8.83
CA TYR A 24 5.62 -2.34 8.54
C TYR A 24 4.78 -3.58 8.85
N ASP A 25 3.58 -3.33 9.38
CA ASP A 25 2.52 -4.31 9.49
C ASP A 25 1.50 -4.14 8.36
N LYS A 26 0.50 -5.03 8.31
CA LYS A 26 -0.56 -5.01 7.28
C LYS A 26 -1.33 -3.69 7.27
N ALA A 27 -1.62 -3.13 8.44
CA ALA A 27 -2.32 -1.85 8.56
C ALA A 27 -1.48 -0.71 7.95
N LYS A 28 -0.17 -0.72 8.17
CA LYS A 28 0.73 0.26 7.57
C LYS A 28 0.81 0.10 6.06
N VAL A 29 0.90 -1.12 5.53
CA VAL A 29 0.86 -1.38 4.07
C VAL A 29 -0.46 -0.88 3.47
N ALA A 30 -1.59 -1.06 4.15
CA ALA A 30 -2.91 -0.59 3.71
C ALA A 30 -2.95 0.94 3.50
N THR A 31 -2.26 1.74 4.33
CA THR A 31 -2.19 3.20 4.12
C THR A 31 -1.56 3.60 2.78
N PHE A 32 -0.64 2.80 2.24
CA PHE A 32 -0.03 3.08 0.94
C PHE A 32 -0.99 2.78 -0.23
N VAL A 33 -1.96 1.90 -0.02
CA VAL A 33 -3.07 1.67 -0.96
C VAL A 33 -4.03 2.86 -0.94
N GLU A 34 -4.38 3.34 0.26
CA GLU A 34 -5.24 4.52 0.46
C GLU A 34 -4.64 5.78 -0.19
N LEU A 35 -3.32 5.92 -0.14
CA LEU A 35 -2.59 7.03 -0.76
C LEU A 35 -2.34 6.83 -2.26
N HIS A 36 -2.87 5.76 -2.87
CA HIS A 36 -2.67 5.39 -4.28
C HIS A 36 -1.18 5.23 -4.68
N GLN A 37 -0.32 4.92 -3.70
CA GLN A 37 1.12 4.73 -3.93
C GLN A 37 1.42 3.29 -4.37
N ILE A 38 0.64 2.33 -3.89
CA ILE A 38 0.61 0.94 -4.35
C ILE A 38 -0.83 0.54 -4.70
N THR A 39 -1.00 -0.53 -5.47
CA THR A 39 -2.33 -1.04 -5.84
C THR A 39 -2.87 -2.05 -4.81
N LYS A 40 -4.16 -2.37 -4.91
CA LYS A 40 -4.80 -3.39 -4.07
C LYS A 40 -4.24 -4.79 -4.36
N GLU A 41 -3.87 -5.04 -5.61
CA GLU A 41 -3.25 -6.30 -6.05
C GLU A 41 -1.85 -6.45 -5.45
N GLN A 42 -1.07 -5.36 -5.44
CA GLN A 42 0.24 -5.31 -4.79
C GLN A 42 0.15 -5.53 -3.27
N TYR A 43 -0.88 -4.97 -2.62
CA TYR A 43 -1.15 -5.28 -1.21
C TYR A 43 -1.36 -6.77 -1.00
N LYS A 44 -2.25 -7.39 -1.79
CA LYS A 44 -2.54 -8.83 -1.69
C LYS A 44 -1.31 -9.69 -1.95
N GLU A 45 -0.49 -9.33 -2.93
CA GLU A 45 0.77 -10.00 -3.24
C GLU A 45 1.74 -9.96 -2.04
N LEU A 46 1.83 -8.82 -1.36
CA LEU A 46 2.78 -8.63 -0.26
C LEU A 46 2.32 -9.25 1.07
N VAL A 47 1.04 -9.06 1.45
CA VAL A 47 0.55 -9.44 2.77
C VAL A 47 -0.26 -10.73 2.79
N GLY A 48 -0.68 -11.23 1.63
CA GLY A 48 -1.49 -12.43 1.45
C GLY A 48 -3.00 -12.26 1.69
N ASP A 49 -3.44 -11.09 2.14
CA ASP A 49 -4.85 -10.79 2.42
C ASP A 49 -5.44 -9.87 1.35
N ASP A 50 -6.75 -9.99 1.12
CA ASP A 50 -7.48 -9.00 0.34
C ASP A 50 -7.50 -7.65 1.06
N TYR A 51 -7.26 -6.58 0.29
CA TYR A 51 -7.37 -5.23 0.82
C TYR A 51 -8.85 -4.92 1.12
N VAL A 52 -9.15 -4.66 2.40
CA VAL A 52 -10.47 -4.20 2.83
C VAL A 52 -10.42 -2.68 2.91
N GLU A 53 -11.22 -2.02 2.08
CA GLU A 53 -11.39 -0.57 2.18
C GLU A 53 -11.89 -0.22 3.57
N SER A 54 -11.08 0.55 4.31
CA SER A 54 -11.57 1.16 5.53
C SER A 54 -12.61 2.20 5.11
N ASN A 55 -13.87 1.95 5.45
CA ASN A 55 -14.98 2.87 5.20
C ASN A 55 -14.79 4.05 6.18
N GLN A 56 -13.78 4.88 5.96
CA GLN A 56 -13.50 6.04 6.79
C GLN A 56 -14.69 6.99 6.63
N ALA A 57 -15.51 7.06 7.68
CA ALA A 57 -16.58 8.03 7.79
C ALA A 57 -16.06 9.43 7.40
N PRO A 58 -16.87 10.24 6.69
CA PRO A 58 -16.42 11.53 6.21
C PRO A 58 -15.90 12.35 7.39
N ILE A 59 -14.66 12.82 7.29
CA ILE A 59 -14.13 13.83 8.19
C ILE A 59 -14.93 15.10 7.88
N ILE A 60 -16.03 15.31 8.62
CA ILE A 60 -16.70 16.60 8.66
C ILE A 60 -15.71 17.55 9.34
N ARG A 61 -15.03 18.39 8.55
CA ARG A 61 -14.30 19.57 9.02
C ARG A 61 -15.23 20.77 8.96
#